data_AF-X1LLM9-F1
#
_entry.id   AF-X1LLM9-F1
#
_cell.length_a   1.000
_cell.length_b   1.000
_cell.length_c   1.000
_cell.angle_alpha   90.00
_cell.angle_beta   90.00
_cell.angle_gamma   90.00
#
_symmetry.space_group_name_H-M   'P 1'
#
loop_
_entity.id
_entity.type
_entity.pdbx_description
1 polymer ?
#
loop_
_entity_poly.entity_id
_entity_poly.type
_entity_poly.pdbx_seq_one_letter_code
_entity_poly.pdbx_strand_id
1 'polypeptide(L)'
;NVFEAAYNDSKLDDDRAQKLNERGDELKKGAMKLIQELTVSDQFANEEVKSSYGYLSGYKSKPIVEQMKVLRELFPELGSVDEKLAEADLPSNAEGWFAIPRWEKIASTYGEAVQKVLDLIKQTRDDKFYNYREGKLGSQYLRQHAKTAKMFQIFGDEQKDHDILVVPAQFGLNHRGKSVRRAREVMNASEFGLGAFAIGIMILTHPERLQHYDDLWIDCAGDEYAPGAGGGFSRAPCFCFRGGRVRFGTLGIGRPGGYCGSASGFVPQS
;
A
#
# COMPACT_ATOMS: atom_id res chain seq x y z
N ASN A 1 -15.46 -30.76 -9.78
CA ASN A 1 -14.52 -29.65 -9.44
C ASN A 1 -13.22 -29.85 -10.24
N VAL A 2 -12.51 -28.81 -10.73
CA VAL A 2 -11.27 -28.96 -11.52
C VAL A 2 -10.19 -29.74 -10.76
N PHE A 3 -10.06 -29.50 -9.45
CA PHE A 3 -9.08 -30.21 -8.62
C PHE A 3 -9.46 -31.69 -8.45
N GLU A 4 -10.74 -31.97 -8.24
CA GLU A 4 -11.28 -33.33 -8.13
C GLU A 4 -11.07 -34.13 -9.41
N ALA A 5 -11.27 -33.52 -10.58
CA ALA A 5 -10.97 -34.15 -11.86
C ALA A 5 -9.48 -34.48 -12.00
N ALA A 6 -8.58 -33.52 -11.71
CA ALA A 6 -7.14 -33.75 -11.75
C ALA A 6 -6.67 -34.82 -10.74
N TYR A 7 -7.27 -34.86 -9.56
CA TYR A 7 -7.00 -35.89 -8.54
C TYR A 7 -7.39 -37.28 -9.04
N ASN A 8 -8.59 -37.42 -9.61
CA ASN A 8 -9.08 -38.69 -10.15
C ASN A 8 -8.25 -39.13 -11.38
N ASP A 9 -7.91 -38.22 -12.28
CA ASP A 9 -7.11 -38.49 -13.48
C ASP A 9 -5.65 -38.88 -13.17
N SER A 10 -5.16 -38.52 -11.98
CA SER A 10 -3.81 -38.87 -11.52
C SER A 10 -3.64 -40.36 -11.19
N LYS A 11 -4.74 -41.13 -11.11
CA LYS A 11 -4.75 -42.59 -10.85
C LYS A 11 -3.82 -42.98 -9.70
N LEU A 12 -3.92 -42.26 -8.59
CA LEU A 12 -3.16 -42.55 -7.38
C LEU A 12 -3.70 -43.85 -6.74
N ASP A 13 -2.81 -44.74 -6.32
CA ASP A 13 -3.15 -45.82 -5.40
C ASP A 13 -3.29 -45.28 -3.97
N ASP A 14 -3.79 -46.11 -3.06
CA ASP A 14 -4.09 -45.71 -1.67
C ASP A 14 -2.84 -45.14 -0.95
N ASP A 15 -1.67 -45.76 -1.16
CA ASP A 15 -0.40 -45.32 -0.57
C ASP A 15 0.03 -43.94 -1.08
N ARG A 16 -0.12 -43.68 -2.39
CA ARG A 16 0.23 -42.39 -3.01
C ARG A 16 -0.79 -41.30 -2.67
N ALA A 17 -2.07 -41.66 -2.57
CA ALA A 17 -3.13 -40.77 -2.11
C ALA A 17 -2.88 -40.32 -0.66
N GLN A 18 -2.52 -41.26 0.22
CA GLN A 18 -2.17 -40.94 1.60
C GLN A 18 -0.95 -40.01 1.69
N LYS A 19 0.13 -40.28 0.95
CA LYS A 19 1.31 -39.39 0.91
C LYS A 19 0.99 -37.99 0.40
N LEU A 20 0.06 -37.85 -0.55
CA LEU A 20 -0.39 -36.54 -1.03
C LEU A 20 -1.16 -35.78 0.06
N ASN A 21 -2.02 -36.47 0.80
CA ASN A 21 -2.78 -35.89 1.93
C ASN A 21 -1.85 -35.47 3.08
N GLU A 22 -0.81 -36.26 3.38
CA GLU A 22 0.22 -35.93 4.38
C GLU A 22 1.02 -34.67 4.00
N ARG A 23 1.12 -34.35 2.70
CA ARG A 23 1.73 -33.10 2.18
C ARG A 23 0.70 -32.03 1.83
N GLY A 24 -0.47 -32.07 2.46
CA GLY A 24 -1.61 -31.19 2.17
C GLY A 24 -1.27 -29.70 2.19
N ASP A 25 -0.43 -29.23 3.12
CA ASP A 25 -0.03 -27.82 3.20
C ASP A 25 0.86 -27.40 2.01
N GLU A 26 1.79 -28.25 1.59
CA GLU A 26 2.61 -28.00 0.40
C GLU A 26 1.76 -27.99 -0.87
N LEU A 27 0.81 -28.93 -0.97
CA LEU A 27 -0.14 -28.99 -2.08
C LEU A 27 -1.02 -27.75 -2.13
N LYS A 28 -1.54 -27.30 -0.98
CA LYS A 28 -2.33 -26.06 -0.85
C LYS A 28 -1.52 -24.86 -1.30
N LYS A 29 -0.27 -24.72 -0.85
CA LYS A 29 0.63 -23.64 -1.24
C LYS A 29 0.93 -23.66 -2.75
N GLY A 30 1.18 -24.84 -3.33
CA GLY A 30 1.40 -25.02 -4.77
C GLY A 30 0.17 -24.68 -5.60
N ALA A 31 -1.01 -25.15 -5.19
CA ALA A 31 -2.27 -24.84 -5.85
C ALA A 31 -2.61 -23.35 -5.78
N MET A 32 -2.42 -22.69 -4.62
CA MET A 32 -2.59 -21.25 -4.49
C MET A 32 -1.68 -20.48 -5.44
N LYS A 33 -0.42 -20.90 -5.57
CA LYS A 33 0.53 -20.30 -6.51
C LYS A 33 0.05 -20.46 -7.97
N LEU A 34 -0.37 -21.66 -8.37
CA LEU A 34 -0.83 -21.91 -9.74
C LEU A 34 -2.13 -21.15 -10.06
N ILE A 35 -3.07 -21.08 -9.12
CA ILE A 35 -4.28 -20.28 -9.27
C ILE A 35 -3.91 -18.80 -9.47
N GLN A 36 -2.98 -18.27 -8.69
CA GLN A 36 -2.48 -16.90 -8.89
C GLN A 36 -1.89 -16.73 -10.29
N GLU A 37 -0.98 -17.62 -10.72
CA GLU A 37 -0.37 -17.58 -12.05
C GLU A 37 -1.40 -17.59 -13.19
N LEU A 38 -2.46 -18.39 -13.06
CA LEU A 38 -3.49 -18.55 -14.10
C LEU A 38 -4.59 -17.48 -14.07
N THR A 39 -4.68 -16.70 -13.00
CA THR A 39 -5.72 -15.66 -12.83
C THR A 39 -5.18 -14.23 -12.96
N VAL A 40 -3.86 -14.04 -12.90
CA VAL A 40 -3.23 -12.75 -13.18
C VAL A 40 -3.34 -12.48 -14.69
N SER A 41 -4.06 -11.43 -15.06
CA SER A 41 -4.02 -10.95 -16.45
C SER A 41 -2.72 -10.17 -16.67
N ASP A 42 -2.20 -10.21 -17.89
CA ASP A 42 -1.00 -9.47 -18.27
C ASP A 42 -1.34 -8.23 -19.11
N GLN A 43 -2.57 -7.68 -18.92
CA GLN A 43 -3.13 -6.62 -19.76
C GLN A 43 -2.24 -5.37 -19.85
N PHE A 44 -1.42 -5.10 -18.84
CA PHE A 44 -0.55 -3.92 -18.74
C PHE A 44 0.95 -4.27 -18.75
N ALA A 45 1.34 -5.41 -19.32
CA ALA A 45 2.73 -5.88 -19.35
C ALA A 45 3.73 -4.85 -19.92
N ASN A 46 3.29 -4.06 -20.90
CA ASN A 46 4.07 -3.01 -21.55
C ASN A 46 4.19 -1.72 -20.72
N GLU A 47 3.53 -1.64 -19.57
CA GLU A 47 3.57 -0.48 -18.67
C GLU A 47 4.57 -0.69 -17.52
N GLU A 48 5.76 -1.16 -17.87
CA GLU A 48 6.87 -1.40 -16.97
C GLU A 48 8.18 -0.97 -17.62
N VAL A 49 9.00 -0.22 -16.88
CA VAL A 49 10.32 0.25 -17.33
C VAL A 49 11.38 -0.08 -16.29
N LYS A 50 12.63 -0.19 -16.73
CA LYS A 50 13.76 -0.41 -15.82
C LYS A 50 13.90 0.77 -14.85
N SER A 51 14.11 0.47 -13.57
CA SER A 51 14.34 1.46 -12.52
C SER A 51 15.57 1.10 -11.69
N SER A 52 16.43 2.09 -11.47
CA SER A 52 17.55 2.06 -10.53
C SER A 52 17.30 2.93 -9.29
N TYR A 53 16.11 3.53 -9.16
CA TYR A 53 15.76 4.39 -8.03
C TYR A 53 15.51 3.55 -6.78
N GLY A 54 15.85 4.11 -5.62
CA GLY A 54 15.71 3.47 -4.31
C GLY A 54 15.54 4.50 -3.20
N TYR A 55 15.98 4.15 -1.99
CA TYR A 55 15.88 5.04 -0.83
C TYR A 55 17.26 5.60 -0.46
N LEU A 56 17.68 6.63 -1.18
CA LEU A 56 19.01 7.23 -1.03
C LEU A 56 19.10 8.17 0.17
N SER A 57 17.97 8.56 0.73
CA SER A 57 17.87 9.40 1.93
C SER A 57 18.11 8.63 3.25
N GLY A 58 18.50 7.36 3.18
CA GLY A 58 18.85 6.56 4.37
C GLY A 58 17.65 6.05 5.16
N TYR A 59 16.47 6.03 4.56
CA TYR A 59 15.27 5.47 5.18
C TYR A 59 15.48 4.02 5.65
N LYS A 60 14.96 3.75 6.85
CA LYS A 60 14.74 2.42 7.41
C LYS A 60 13.38 2.43 8.11
N SER A 61 12.67 1.29 8.08
CA SER A 61 11.45 1.14 8.87
C SER A 61 11.77 1.29 10.35
N LYS A 62 10.93 2.04 11.07
CA LYS A 62 11.02 2.26 12.51
C LYS A 62 10.11 1.30 13.27
N PRO A 63 10.47 0.87 14.49
CA PRO A 63 9.56 0.11 15.36
C PRO A 63 8.24 0.83 15.58
N ILE A 64 7.14 0.09 15.79
CA ILE A 64 5.80 0.67 16.04
C ILE A 64 5.81 1.67 17.20
N VAL A 65 6.57 1.39 18.27
CA VAL A 65 6.73 2.28 19.43
C VAL A 65 7.23 3.68 19.02
N GLU A 66 8.21 3.76 18.10
CA GLU A 66 8.74 5.03 17.62
C GLU A 66 7.76 5.76 16.71
N GLN A 67 7.05 5.02 15.84
CA GLN A 67 5.99 5.59 15.00
C GLN A 67 4.86 6.16 15.87
N MET A 68 4.47 5.43 16.92
CA MET A 68 3.44 5.83 17.88
C MET A 68 3.81 7.08 18.66
N LYS A 69 5.08 7.28 18.99
CA LYS A 69 5.54 8.52 19.62
C LYS A 69 5.19 9.73 18.75
N VAL A 70 5.52 9.66 17.46
CA VAL A 70 5.20 10.73 16.50
C VAL A 70 3.69 10.89 16.34
N LEU A 71 2.94 9.79 16.22
CA LEU A 71 1.48 9.86 16.06
C LEU A 71 0.78 10.49 17.27
N ARG A 72 1.20 10.18 18.49
CA ARG A 72 0.61 10.79 19.71
C ARG A 72 0.89 12.28 19.82
N GLU A 73 2.03 12.75 19.29
CA GLU A 73 2.35 14.18 19.24
C GLU A 73 1.48 14.91 18.20
N LEU A 74 1.22 14.29 17.05
CA LEU A 74 0.48 14.90 15.94
C LEU A 74 -1.05 14.73 16.03
N PHE A 75 -1.51 13.65 16.66
CA PHE A 75 -2.90 13.25 16.80
C PHE A 75 -3.18 12.77 18.24
N PRO A 76 -3.16 13.70 19.23
CA PRO A 76 -3.32 13.35 20.64
C PRO A 76 -4.69 12.74 20.97
N GLU A 77 -5.67 12.88 20.08
CA GLU A 77 -7.01 12.31 20.22
C GLU A 77 -7.10 10.81 19.89
N LEU A 78 -6.10 10.23 19.23
CA LEU A 78 -6.13 8.82 18.86
C LEU A 78 -5.87 7.91 20.06
N GLY A 79 -6.66 6.84 20.15
CA GLY A 79 -6.55 5.83 21.19
C GLY A 79 -5.41 4.84 20.98
N SER A 80 -5.68 3.57 21.23
CA SER A 80 -4.67 2.51 21.32
C SER A 80 -4.32 1.88 19.97
N VAL A 81 -3.22 1.12 19.98
CA VAL A 81 -2.72 0.23 18.92
C VAL A 81 -2.37 -1.12 19.57
N ASP A 82 -2.50 -2.23 18.84
CA ASP A 82 -1.97 -3.53 19.29
C ASP A 82 -0.54 -3.73 18.77
N GLU A 83 0.45 -3.31 19.56
CA GLU A 83 1.86 -3.37 19.18
C GLU A 83 2.36 -4.81 18.97
N LYS A 84 1.70 -5.81 19.57
CA LYS A 84 2.08 -7.23 19.47
C LYS A 84 1.94 -7.77 18.05
N LEU A 85 1.07 -7.17 17.24
CA LEU A 85 0.93 -7.54 15.83
C LEU A 85 2.23 -7.36 15.04
N ALA A 86 3.10 -6.45 15.46
CA ALA A 86 4.39 -6.23 14.84
C ALA A 86 5.49 -7.21 15.28
N GLU A 87 5.19 -8.13 16.22
CA GLU A 87 6.09 -9.22 16.61
C GLU A 87 6.02 -10.42 15.63
N ALA A 88 5.00 -10.46 14.78
CA ALA A 88 4.85 -11.49 13.75
C ALA A 88 5.88 -11.34 12.61
N ASP A 89 6.13 -12.46 11.92
CA ASP A 89 6.99 -12.47 10.74
C ASP A 89 6.43 -11.55 9.65
N LEU A 90 7.34 -10.76 9.07
CA LEU A 90 6.97 -9.78 8.06
C LEU A 90 6.61 -10.49 6.74
N PRO A 91 5.45 -10.19 6.11
CA PRO A 91 5.11 -10.75 4.81
C PRO A 91 6.18 -10.45 3.76
N SER A 92 6.35 -11.36 2.80
CA SER A 92 7.28 -11.16 1.69
C SER A 92 7.01 -9.84 0.97
N ASN A 93 8.08 -9.08 0.70
CA ASN A 93 8.08 -7.76 0.06
C ASN A 93 7.56 -6.58 0.90
N ALA A 94 7.06 -6.80 2.12
CA ALA A 94 6.86 -5.70 3.05
C ALA A 94 8.22 -5.19 3.56
N GLU A 95 8.32 -3.88 3.78
CA GLU A 95 9.52 -3.21 4.30
C GLU A 95 9.50 -3.09 5.82
N GLY A 96 8.33 -3.18 6.43
CA GLY A 96 8.14 -3.24 7.87
C GLY A 96 6.67 -3.12 8.26
N TRP A 97 6.44 -3.11 9.56
CA TRP A 97 5.14 -2.84 10.16
C TRP A 97 4.94 -1.33 10.32
N PHE A 98 3.76 -0.82 9.97
CA PHE A 98 3.43 0.60 10.05
C PHE A 98 2.20 0.82 10.91
N ALA A 99 2.26 1.84 11.77
CA ALA A 99 1.13 2.32 12.53
C ALA A 99 0.34 3.32 11.67
N ILE A 100 -0.89 2.96 11.28
CA ILE A 100 -1.74 3.75 10.40
C ILE A 100 -3.09 3.98 11.08
N PRO A 101 -3.41 5.21 11.51
CA PRO A 101 -4.72 5.53 12.06
C PRO A 101 -5.87 5.18 11.11
N ARG A 102 -7.02 4.84 11.65
CA ARG A 102 -8.27 4.85 10.87
C ARG A 102 -8.58 6.28 10.49
N TRP A 103 -8.72 6.57 9.19
CA TRP A 103 -8.95 7.94 8.75
C TRP A 103 -10.26 8.52 9.31
N GLU A 104 -11.24 7.65 9.58
CA GLU A 104 -12.54 7.95 10.18
C GLU A 104 -12.43 8.52 11.61
N LYS A 105 -11.31 8.26 12.29
CA LYS A 105 -11.03 8.83 13.63
C LYS A 105 -10.44 10.23 13.55
N ILE A 106 -9.96 10.64 12.38
CA ILE A 106 -9.30 11.93 12.15
C ILE A 106 -10.23 12.91 11.45
N ALA A 107 -11.11 12.48 10.54
CA ALA A 107 -12.02 13.37 9.84
C ALA A 107 -13.33 12.70 9.40
N SER A 108 -14.32 13.51 9.05
CA SER A 108 -15.65 13.05 8.60
C SER A 108 -15.64 12.50 7.18
N THR A 109 -14.68 12.92 6.34
CA THR A 109 -14.51 12.39 4.99
C THR A 109 -13.05 12.02 4.71
N TYR A 110 -12.84 11.06 3.80
CA TYR A 110 -11.50 10.65 3.39
C TYR A 110 -10.65 11.82 2.86
N GLY A 111 -11.27 12.70 2.07
CA GLY A 111 -10.59 13.89 1.52
C GLY A 111 -10.11 14.87 2.59
N GLU A 112 -10.92 15.09 3.63
CA GLU A 112 -10.54 15.91 4.79
C GLU A 112 -9.42 15.25 5.60
N ALA A 113 -9.46 13.93 5.78
CA ALA A 113 -8.39 13.21 6.46
C ALA A 113 -7.06 13.32 5.70
N VAL A 114 -7.09 13.18 4.37
CA VAL A 114 -5.91 13.41 3.52
C VAL A 114 -5.43 14.86 3.68
N GLN A 115 -6.31 15.85 3.58
CA GLN A 115 -5.94 17.26 3.73
C GLN A 115 -5.23 17.52 5.07
N LYS A 116 -5.79 17.03 6.19
CA LYS A 116 -5.17 17.14 7.52
C LYS A 116 -3.75 16.55 7.56
N VAL A 117 -3.56 15.36 6.99
CA VAL A 117 -2.22 14.73 6.93
C VAL A 117 -1.25 15.56 6.07
N LEU A 118 -1.69 16.09 4.93
CA LEU A 118 -0.82 16.94 4.09
C LEU A 118 -0.43 18.24 4.80
N ASP A 119 -1.34 18.83 5.59
CA ASP A 119 -1.06 20.03 6.38
C ASP A 119 -0.05 19.73 7.50
N LEU A 120 -0.15 18.58 8.16
CA LEU A 120 0.85 18.11 9.14
C LEU A 120 2.21 17.83 8.49
N ILE A 121 2.25 17.28 7.27
CA ILE A 121 3.52 17.10 6.53
C ILE A 121 4.16 18.46 6.25
N LYS A 122 3.34 19.46 5.89
CA LYS A 122 3.82 20.82 5.67
C LYS A 122 4.42 21.43 6.95
N GLN A 123 3.71 21.27 8.07
CA GLN A 123 4.17 21.74 9.37
C GLN A 123 5.47 21.06 9.81
N THR A 124 5.54 19.74 9.75
CA THR A 124 6.71 18.95 10.21
C THR A 124 7.93 19.06 9.30
N ARG A 125 7.79 19.64 8.12
CA ARG A 125 8.89 19.89 7.17
C ARG A 125 9.25 21.38 7.02
N ASP A 126 8.90 22.22 7.98
CA ASP A 126 9.20 23.66 7.97
C ASP A 126 8.80 24.33 6.63
N ASP A 127 7.56 24.11 6.19
CA ASP A 127 7.02 24.60 4.92
C ASP A 127 7.71 24.06 3.64
N LYS A 128 8.66 23.10 3.74
CA LYS A 128 9.27 22.40 2.59
C LYS A 128 8.37 21.29 2.05
N PHE A 129 7.09 21.63 1.86
CA PHE A 129 6.06 20.79 1.27
C PHE A 129 5.17 21.61 0.34
N TYR A 130 4.70 21.02 -0.76
CA TYR A 130 3.78 21.69 -1.67
C TYR A 130 2.65 20.76 -2.15
N ASN A 131 1.40 21.17 -1.93
CA ASN A 131 0.21 20.44 -2.37
C ASN A 131 -0.34 21.02 -3.68
N TYR A 132 -0.14 20.34 -4.82
CA TYR A 132 -0.72 20.76 -6.11
C TYR A 132 -2.23 20.52 -6.21
N ARG A 133 -2.83 19.84 -5.23
CA ARG A 133 -4.25 19.44 -5.19
C ARG A 133 -5.01 20.14 -4.06
N GLU A 134 -4.47 21.22 -3.51
CA GLU A 134 -5.12 22.03 -2.49
C GLU A 134 -6.53 22.46 -2.93
N GLY A 135 -7.50 22.29 -2.03
CA GLY A 135 -8.93 22.53 -2.31
C GLY A 135 -9.58 21.53 -3.29
N LYS A 136 -8.87 20.49 -3.73
CA LYS A 136 -9.34 19.50 -4.73
C LYS A 136 -9.16 18.05 -4.26
N LEU A 137 -9.58 17.79 -3.02
CA LEU A 137 -9.53 16.47 -2.37
C LEU A 137 -10.91 15.91 -2.00
N GLY A 138 -12.00 16.63 -2.29
CA GLY A 138 -13.37 16.12 -2.10
C GLY A 138 -13.66 14.88 -2.96
N SER A 139 -14.77 14.18 -2.67
CA SER A 139 -15.14 12.91 -3.30
C SER A 139 -15.31 12.96 -4.82
N GLN A 140 -15.58 14.16 -5.37
CA GLN A 140 -15.59 14.40 -6.81
C GLN A 140 -14.19 14.33 -7.44
N TYR A 141 -13.12 14.51 -6.66
CA TYR A 141 -11.74 14.46 -7.13
C TYR A 141 -11.02 13.20 -6.68
N LEU A 142 -11.14 12.82 -5.41
CA LEU A 142 -10.35 11.78 -4.78
C LEU A 142 -11.26 10.74 -4.14
N ARG A 143 -10.96 9.46 -4.41
CA ARG A 143 -11.58 8.34 -3.70
C ARG A 143 -10.58 7.22 -3.50
N GLN A 144 -10.83 6.38 -2.50
CA GLN A 144 -10.10 5.14 -2.34
C GLN A 144 -10.48 4.15 -3.45
N HIS A 145 -9.50 3.40 -3.92
CA HIS A 145 -9.72 2.26 -4.78
C HIS A 145 -10.47 1.16 -3.99
N ALA A 146 -11.42 0.47 -4.65
CA ALA A 146 -12.31 -0.48 -3.97
C ALA A 146 -11.56 -1.59 -3.21
N LYS A 147 -10.48 -2.13 -3.78
CA LYS A 147 -9.64 -3.14 -3.11
C LYS A 147 -9.01 -2.58 -1.83
N THR A 148 -8.53 -1.34 -1.87
CA THR A 148 -7.89 -0.67 -0.73
C THR A 148 -8.88 -0.41 0.39
N ALA A 149 -10.06 0.14 0.07
CA ALA A 149 -11.13 0.33 1.05
C ALA A 149 -11.53 -1.00 1.72
N LYS A 150 -11.68 -2.07 0.92
CA LYS A 150 -11.97 -3.41 1.45
C LYS A 150 -10.88 -3.93 2.38
N MET A 151 -9.61 -3.78 2.03
CA MET A 151 -8.51 -4.30 2.87
C MET A 151 -8.37 -3.51 4.18
N PHE A 152 -8.56 -2.19 4.16
CA PHE A 152 -8.60 -1.40 5.39
C PHE A 152 -9.81 -1.73 6.25
N GLN A 153 -10.97 -2.08 5.66
CA GLN A 153 -12.10 -2.61 6.42
C GLN A 153 -11.73 -3.93 7.12
N ILE A 154 -11.08 -4.86 6.43
CA ILE A 154 -10.63 -6.14 7.02
C ILE A 154 -9.69 -5.89 8.22
N PHE A 155 -8.65 -5.06 8.05
CA PHE A 155 -7.80 -4.66 9.17
C PHE A 155 -8.59 -3.99 10.29
N GLY A 156 -9.55 -3.16 9.92
CA GLY A 156 -10.44 -2.49 10.85
C GLY A 156 -11.31 -3.46 11.65
N ASP A 157 -11.76 -4.56 11.06
CA ASP A 157 -12.57 -5.57 11.74
C ASP A 157 -11.70 -6.46 12.63
N GLU A 158 -10.51 -6.84 12.16
CA GLU A 158 -9.54 -7.63 12.91
C GLU A 158 -8.97 -6.87 14.12
N GLN A 159 -8.76 -5.56 14.00
CA GLN A 159 -8.19 -4.69 15.04
C GLN A 159 -9.24 -3.72 15.61
N LYS A 160 -10.51 -4.14 15.68
CA LYS A 160 -11.69 -3.29 15.99
C LYS A 160 -11.61 -2.46 17.27
N ASP A 161 -10.85 -2.91 18.26
CA ASP A 161 -10.70 -2.24 19.57
C ASP A 161 -9.59 -1.17 19.56
N HIS A 162 -8.97 -0.92 18.40
CA HIS A 162 -7.86 0.00 18.20
C HIS A 162 -8.17 1.07 17.16
N ASP A 163 -7.79 2.31 17.46
CA ASP A 163 -7.92 3.45 16.56
C ASP A 163 -6.81 3.49 15.49
N ILE A 164 -5.71 2.80 15.77
CA ILE A 164 -4.52 2.73 14.93
C ILE A 164 -4.28 1.28 14.53
N LEU A 165 -4.17 1.06 13.23
CA LEU A 165 -3.96 -0.24 12.62
C LEU A 165 -2.45 -0.51 12.49
N VAL A 166 -2.04 -1.73 12.80
CA VAL A 166 -0.71 -2.24 12.45
C VAL A 166 -0.80 -2.93 11.09
N VAL A 167 -0.12 -2.36 10.10
CA VAL A 167 -0.21 -2.80 8.69
C VAL A 167 1.20 -3.08 8.17
N PRO A 168 1.49 -4.28 7.63
CA PRO A 168 2.75 -4.52 6.94
C PRO A 168 2.68 -3.87 5.56
N ALA A 169 3.67 -3.06 5.23
CA ALA A 169 3.63 -2.22 4.03
C ALA A 169 5.01 -1.93 3.45
N GLN A 170 5.03 -1.30 2.27
CA GLN A 170 6.24 -0.87 1.57
C GLN A 170 6.00 0.43 0.78
N PHE A 171 7.04 1.26 0.62
CA PHE A 171 6.95 2.61 0.02
C PHE A 171 7.00 2.69 -1.51
N GLY A 172 7.07 1.57 -2.21
CA GLY A 172 6.98 1.47 -3.66
C GLY A 172 8.10 0.64 -4.31
N LEU A 173 9.13 0.24 -3.56
CA LEU A 173 10.33 -0.41 -4.11
C LEU A 173 10.02 -1.70 -4.87
N ASN A 174 9.05 -2.48 -4.40
CA ASN A 174 8.63 -3.73 -5.04
C ASN A 174 8.00 -3.49 -6.44
N HIS A 175 7.32 -2.35 -6.60
CA HIS A 175 6.59 -1.99 -7.82
C HIS A 175 7.24 -0.84 -8.60
N ARG A 176 8.53 -0.55 -8.34
CA ARG A 176 9.24 0.53 -9.02
C ARG A 176 9.29 0.32 -10.53
N GLY A 177 9.13 1.39 -11.30
CA GLY A 177 9.12 1.34 -12.76
C GLY A 177 7.83 0.81 -13.38
N LYS A 178 6.85 0.33 -12.60
CA LYS A 178 5.53 -0.07 -13.09
C LYS A 178 4.58 1.13 -13.09
N SER A 179 3.66 1.20 -14.05
CA SER A 179 2.51 2.10 -13.92
C SER A 179 1.61 1.67 -12.76
N VAL A 180 0.74 2.56 -12.27
CA VAL A 180 -0.23 2.21 -11.22
C VAL A 180 -1.15 1.08 -11.66
N ARG A 181 -1.58 1.06 -12.93
CA ARG A 181 -2.40 -0.05 -13.45
C ARG A 181 -1.62 -1.36 -13.48
N ARG A 182 -0.37 -1.34 -13.96
CA ARG A 182 0.49 -2.53 -13.94
C ARG A 182 0.74 -3.03 -12.52
N ALA A 183 1.04 -2.14 -11.58
CA ALA A 183 1.23 -2.49 -10.18
C ALA A 183 -0.03 -3.14 -9.60
N ARG A 184 -1.21 -2.53 -9.79
CA ARG A 184 -2.50 -3.11 -9.34
C ARG A 184 -2.78 -4.49 -9.93
N GLU A 185 -2.40 -4.71 -11.19
CA GLU A 185 -2.59 -5.99 -11.89
C GLU A 185 -1.76 -7.12 -11.28
N VAL A 186 -0.50 -6.84 -10.94
CA VAL A 186 0.42 -7.87 -10.41
C VAL A 186 0.35 -8.05 -8.90
N MET A 187 -0.32 -7.15 -8.18
CA MET A 187 -0.61 -7.30 -6.75
C MET A 187 -1.54 -8.50 -6.54
N ASN A 188 -1.02 -9.52 -5.86
CA ASN A 188 -1.79 -10.73 -5.55
C ASN A 188 -2.97 -10.44 -4.60
N ALA A 189 -3.74 -11.48 -4.25
CA ALA A 189 -4.91 -11.33 -3.38
C ALA A 189 -4.59 -10.75 -2.00
N SER A 190 -3.39 -11.03 -1.47
CA SER A 190 -2.91 -10.55 -0.17
C SER A 190 -2.26 -9.16 -0.22
N GLU A 191 -2.11 -8.53 -1.38
CA GLU A 191 -1.47 -7.22 -1.53
C GLU A 191 -2.45 -6.17 -2.07
N PHE A 192 -2.40 -4.95 -1.57
CA PHE A 192 -3.24 -3.84 -2.02
C PHE A 192 -2.48 -2.53 -2.07
N GLY A 193 -2.85 -1.65 -3.00
CA GLY A 193 -2.23 -0.33 -3.10
C GLY A 193 -2.57 0.54 -1.89
N LEU A 194 -1.61 1.34 -1.42
CA LEU A 194 -1.86 2.32 -0.35
C LEU A 194 -2.31 3.66 -0.91
N GLY A 195 -3.27 4.28 -0.22
CA GLY A 195 -3.79 5.61 -0.54
C GLY A 195 -2.92 6.73 0.03
N ALA A 196 -3.22 7.97 -0.37
CA ALA A 196 -2.52 9.17 0.03
C ALA A 196 -2.54 9.40 1.54
N PHE A 197 -3.65 9.05 2.20
CA PHE A 197 -3.76 9.16 3.66
C PHE A 197 -2.71 8.27 4.35
N ALA A 198 -2.73 6.97 4.06
CA ALA A 198 -1.80 5.99 4.65
C ALA A 198 -0.34 6.33 4.36
N ILE A 199 -0.01 6.66 3.11
CA ILE A 199 1.36 7.04 2.73
C ILE A 199 1.78 8.34 3.42
N GLY A 200 0.86 9.31 3.55
CA GLY A 200 1.15 10.54 4.27
C GLY A 200 1.46 10.30 5.75
N ILE A 201 0.72 9.40 6.42
CA ILE A 201 1.03 8.94 7.77
C ILE A 201 2.42 8.30 7.82
N MET A 202 2.74 7.41 6.88
CA MET A 202 4.06 6.78 6.82
C MET A 202 5.19 7.80 6.61
N ILE A 203 4.96 8.87 5.84
CA ILE A 203 5.91 9.99 5.65
C ILE A 203 6.08 10.81 6.94
N LEU A 204 5.01 11.02 7.72
CA LEU A 204 5.08 11.72 9.01
C LEU A 204 5.92 10.93 10.02
N THR A 205 5.75 9.61 10.08
CA THR A 205 6.51 8.74 11.01
C THR A 205 7.93 8.45 10.52
N HIS A 206 8.19 8.58 9.22
CA HIS A 206 9.50 8.40 8.59
C HIS A 206 9.92 9.63 7.79
N PRO A 207 10.22 10.77 8.45
CA PRO A 207 10.57 12.01 7.79
C PRO A 207 11.84 11.92 6.93
N GLU A 208 12.65 10.88 7.10
CA GLU A 208 13.82 10.57 6.29
C GLU A 208 13.46 10.13 4.86
N ARG A 209 12.21 9.70 4.59
CA ARG A 209 11.76 9.45 3.21
C ARG A 209 11.64 10.75 2.43
N LEU A 210 11.97 10.70 1.14
CA LEU A 210 11.84 11.81 0.20
C LEU A 210 12.65 13.02 0.69
N GLN A 211 13.95 12.85 0.88
CA GLN A 211 14.90 13.93 1.23
C GLN A 211 16.03 14.08 0.19
N HIS A 212 16.06 13.23 -0.83
CA HIS A 212 17.08 13.19 -1.87
C HIS A 212 16.44 13.26 -3.25
N TYR A 213 17.13 13.90 -4.21
CA TYR A 213 16.62 14.08 -5.58
C TYR A 213 16.28 12.75 -6.27
N ASP A 214 17.13 11.75 -6.06
CA ASP A 214 16.99 10.39 -6.61
C ASP A 214 16.28 9.40 -5.68
N ASP A 215 15.60 9.87 -4.63
CA ASP A 215 14.69 9.00 -3.90
C ASP A 215 13.55 8.56 -4.82
N LEU A 216 13.18 7.28 -4.74
CA LEU A 216 12.00 6.74 -5.40
C LEU A 216 10.75 7.52 -4.95
N TRP A 217 10.03 8.05 -5.92
CA TRP A 217 8.72 8.70 -5.73
C TRP A 217 7.66 7.65 -5.46
N ILE A 218 6.62 8.05 -4.74
CA ILE A 218 5.63 7.13 -4.20
C ILE A 218 4.31 7.38 -4.93
N ASP A 219 3.87 6.41 -5.72
CA ASP A 219 2.52 6.42 -6.29
C ASP A 219 1.53 5.90 -5.24
N CYS A 220 0.44 6.65 -5.03
CA CYS A 220 -0.66 6.27 -4.14
C CYS A 220 -1.62 5.33 -4.88
N ALA A 221 -1.17 4.11 -5.16
CA ALA A 221 -1.91 3.13 -5.95
C ALA A 221 -3.24 2.69 -5.31
N GLY A 222 -3.47 2.99 -4.02
CA GLY A 222 -4.73 2.77 -3.33
C GLY A 222 -5.76 3.87 -3.51
N ASP A 223 -5.43 4.95 -4.22
CA ASP A 223 -6.34 6.05 -4.51
C ASP A 223 -6.57 6.23 -6.01
N GLU A 224 -7.70 6.83 -6.33
CA GLU A 224 -8.08 7.23 -7.67
C GLU A 224 -8.37 8.73 -7.69
N TYR A 225 -7.88 9.39 -8.74
CA TYR A 225 -8.04 10.83 -8.91
C TYR A 225 -8.68 11.21 -10.26
N ALA A 226 -9.70 12.05 -10.20
CA ALA A 226 -10.41 12.62 -11.33
C ALA A 226 -10.04 14.11 -11.51
N PRO A 227 -9.18 14.46 -12.50
CA PRO A 227 -8.71 15.84 -12.67
C PRO A 227 -9.82 16.86 -12.95
N GLY A 228 -10.92 16.41 -13.55
CA GLY A 228 -12.05 17.25 -13.96
C GLY A 228 -13.24 17.28 -13.00
N ALA A 229 -13.12 16.78 -11.77
CA ALA A 229 -14.21 16.70 -10.78
C ALA A 229 -15.42 15.86 -11.27
N GLY A 230 -15.49 14.59 -10.90
CA GLY A 230 -16.54 13.66 -11.34
C GLY A 230 -16.31 13.07 -12.73
N GLY A 231 -15.22 13.46 -13.40
CA GLY A 231 -14.76 12.86 -14.65
C GLY A 231 -14.02 11.52 -14.47
N GLY A 232 -13.42 11.02 -15.56
CA GLY A 232 -12.67 9.77 -15.53
C GLY A 232 -11.52 9.78 -14.54
N PHE A 233 -11.50 8.78 -13.64
CA PHE A 233 -10.45 8.50 -12.67
C PHE A 233 -9.18 7.98 -13.38
N SER A 234 -8.52 8.89 -14.09
CA SER A 234 -7.38 8.62 -14.99
C SER A 234 -6.02 8.88 -14.35
N ARG A 235 -6.00 9.32 -13.09
CA ARG A 235 -4.79 9.63 -12.34
C ARG A 235 -4.79 8.96 -10.97
N ALA A 236 -3.60 8.82 -10.41
CA ALA A 236 -3.40 8.50 -9.01
C ALA A 236 -2.64 9.65 -8.33
N PRO A 237 -2.88 9.92 -7.04
CA PRO A 237 -2.01 10.80 -6.27
C PRO A 237 -0.60 10.24 -6.17
N CYS A 238 0.37 11.13 -5.93
CA CYS A 238 1.76 10.74 -5.70
C CYS A 238 2.48 11.72 -4.77
N PHE A 239 3.48 11.20 -4.04
CA PHE A 239 4.45 12.00 -3.30
C PHE A 239 5.81 11.95 -4.00
N CYS A 240 6.45 13.11 -4.19
CA CYS A 240 7.77 13.18 -4.78
C CYS A 240 8.66 14.22 -4.08
N PHE A 241 9.98 14.06 -4.22
CA PHE A 241 10.95 15.07 -3.82
C PHE A 241 11.51 15.77 -5.05
N ARG A 242 11.32 17.08 -5.14
CA ARG A 242 11.88 17.87 -6.26
C ARG A 242 12.12 19.32 -5.86
N GLY A 243 13.28 19.85 -6.20
CA GLY A 243 13.65 21.24 -5.89
C GLY A 243 13.65 21.52 -4.38
N GLY A 244 14.26 20.61 -3.61
CA GLY A 244 14.48 20.76 -2.17
C GLY A 244 13.23 20.61 -1.28
N ARG A 245 12.12 20.11 -1.82
CA ARG A 245 10.85 19.98 -1.09
C ARG A 245 10.09 18.73 -1.48
N VAL A 246 9.29 18.21 -0.55
CA VAL A 246 8.27 17.20 -0.87
C VAL A 246 7.10 17.85 -1.57
N ARG A 247 6.48 17.13 -2.50
CA ARG A 247 5.32 17.60 -3.24
C ARG A 247 4.27 16.51 -3.29
N PHE A 248 3.02 16.91 -3.12
CA PHE A 248 1.86 16.06 -3.36
C PHE A 248 1.20 16.47 -4.68
N GLY A 249 1.05 15.52 -5.58
CA GLY A 249 0.56 15.75 -6.95
C GLY A 249 -0.23 14.56 -7.48
N THR A 250 -0.38 14.49 -8.79
CA THR A 250 -1.02 13.35 -9.45
C THR A 250 -0.31 13.00 -10.75
N LEU A 251 -0.25 11.70 -11.06
CA LEU A 251 0.32 11.16 -12.30
C LEU A 251 -0.73 10.30 -13.02
N GLY A 252 -0.58 10.15 -14.33
CA GLY A 252 -1.47 9.28 -15.12
C GLY A 252 -1.26 7.82 -14.75
N ILE A 253 -2.34 7.09 -14.44
CA ILE A 253 -2.25 5.70 -13.93
C ILE A 253 -1.64 4.71 -14.92
N GLY A 254 -1.59 5.09 -16.20
CA GLY A 254 -1.05 4.28 -17.29
C GLY A 254 0.37 4.61 -17.72
N ARG A 255 1.04 5.54 -17.02
CA ARG A 255 2.38 6.00 -17.40
C ARG A 255 3.41 5.40 -16.43
N PRO A 256 4.19 4.39 -16.84
CA PRO A 256 5.29 3.92 -16.02
C PRO A 256 6.36 5.02 -15.91
N GLY A 257 6.91 5.18 -14.70
CA GLY A 257 8.02 6.08 -14.44
C GLY A 257 9.13 5.31 -13.72
N GLY A 258 10.35 5.32 -14.27
CA GLY A 258 11.50 4.67 -13.62
C GLY A 258 11.83 5.27 -12.25
N TYR A 259 11.38 6.48 -11.97
CA TYR A 259 11.55 7.17 -10.69
C TYR A 259 10.36 6.98 -9.73
N CYS A 260 9.31 6.26 -10.13
CA CYS A 260 8.12 6.01 -9.31
C CYS A 260 8.01 4.53 -8.93
N GLY A 261 7.40 4.27 -7.78
CA GLY A 261 6.92 2.95 -7.38
C GLY A 261 5.59 3.04 -6.63
N SER A 262 4.71 2.07 -6.88
CA SER A 262 3.40 1.99 -6.21
C SER A 262 3.54 1.41 -4.80
N ALA A 263 3.24 2.20 -3.79
CA ALA A 263 3.22 1.73 -2.41
C ALA A 263 2.07 0.74 -2.17
N SER A 264 2.31 -0.26 -1.35
CA SER A 264 1.34 -1.31 -1.05
C SER A 264 1.40 -1.77 0.40
N GLY A 265 0.27 -2.29 0.87
CA GLY A 265 0.10 -3.01 2.12
C GLY A 265 -0.18 -4.48 1.85
N PHE A 266 0.05 -5.31 2.86
CA PHE A 266 -0.11 -6.75 2.78
C PHE A 266 -1.03 -7.25 3.88
N VAL A 267 -1.87 -8.23 3.61
CA VAL A 267 -2.61 -8.94 4.66
C VAL A 267 -1.68 -9.99 5.27
N PRO A 268 -1.57 -10.10 6.60
CA PRO A 268 -0.79 -11.15 7.25
C PRO A 268 -1.24 -12.53 6.74
N GLN A 269 -0.27 -13.38 6.36
CA GLN A 269 -0.59 -14.76 5.99
C GLN A 269 -0.91 -15.53 7.27
N SER A 270 -2.12 -16.08 7.34
CA SER A 270 -2.56 -16.97 8.43
C SER A 270 -1.95 -18.35 8.29
#